data_AF-A0A383C7A0-F1
#
_entry.id   AF-A0A383C7A0-F1
#
_cell.length_a   1.000
_cell.length_b   1.000
_cell.length_c   1.000
_cell.angle_alpha   90.00
_cell.angle_beta   90.00
_cell.angle_gamma   90.00
#
_symmetry.space_group_name_H-M   'P 1'
#
loop_
_entity.id
_entity.type
_entity.pdbx_description
1 polymer ?
#
loop_
_entity_poly.entity_id
_entity_poly.type
_entity_poly.pdbx_seq_one_letter_code
_entity_poly.pdbx_strand_id
1 'polypeptide(L)'
;MTATEQQRYQAQLDEKVERLTALLSPFDAPDLSVFPSQPTHYRMRAEFRVWHEGDDLFHIMFNQETKEKYRVDSFPPACKAINDAMTLLLKEVRPNEALRKKLFQIDYLSALSGELVISLLYHRQLDEKWQEAAIELKAKLEAHFTKVNII
;
A
#
# COMPACT_ATOMS: atom_id res chain seq x y z
N MET A 1 11.04 14.55 0.78
CA MET A 1 10.34 15.05 1.96
C MET A 1 10.71 16.52 2.12
N THR A 2 9.73 17.38 2.37
CA THR A 2 9.92 18.81 2.60
C THR A 2 10.33 19.08 4.05
N ALA A 3 10.95 20.23 4.31
CA ALA A 3 11.31 20.63 5.68
C ALA A 3 10.08 20.65 6.62
N THR A 4 8.91 21.04 6.10
CA THR A 4 7.64 21.07 6.82
C THR A 4 7.16 19.66 7.22
N GLU A 5 7.30 18.68 6.33
CA GLU A 5 6.94 17.29 6.63
C GLU A 5 7.84 16.68 7.72
N GLN A 6 9.13 17.02 7.71
CA GLN A 6 10.08 16.57 8.72
C GLN A 6 9.76 17.15 10.10
N GLN A 7 9.46 18.46 10.17
CA GLN A 7 9.07 19.12 11.41
C GLN A 7 7.76 18.52 11.97
N ARG A 8 6.78 18.25 11.10
CA ARG A 8 5.53 17.61 11.49
C ARG A 8 5.76 16.19 12.02
N TYR A 9 6.65 15.41 11.40
CA TYR A 9 7.01 14.07 11.91
C TYR A 9 7.64 14.15 13.31
N GLN A 10 8.60 15.05 13.51
CA GLN A 10 9.25 15.20 14.82
C GLN A 10 8.24 15.62 15.90
N ALA A 11 7.39 16.61 15.62
CA ALA A 11 6.35 17.02 16.57
C ALA A 11 5.38 15.88 16.93
N GLN A 12 5.02 15.02 15.97
CA GLN A 12 4.20 13.83 16.23
C GLN A 12 4.93 12.78 17.08
N LEU A 13 6.25 12.66 16.94
CA LEU A 13 7.04 11.74 17.74
C LEU A 13 7.15 12.25 19.18
N ASP A 14 7.46 13.54 19.35
CA ASP A 14 7.60 14.18 20.66
C ASP A 14 6.29 14.10 21.45
N GLU A 15 5.15 14.39 20.82
CA GLU A 15 3.82 14.23 21.44
C GLU A 15 3.56 12.79 21.93
N LYS A 16 3.96 11.79 21.16
CA LYS A 16 3.79 10.38 21.54
C LYS A 16 4.68 10.02 22.73
N VAL A 17 5.91 10.55 22.77
CA VAL A 17 6.85 10.34 23.88
C VAL A 17 6.29 10.98 25.15
N GLU A 18 5.89 12.25 25.09
CA GLU A 18 5.30 12.96 26.23
C GLU A 18 4.06 12.25 26.77
N ARG A 19 3.14 11.85 25.88
CA ARG A 19 1.93 11.13 26.26
C ARG A 19 2.24 9.78 26.92
N LEU A 20 3.20 9.02 26.39
CA LEU A 20 3.57 7.73 26.97
C LEU A 20 4.27 7.89 28.31
N THR A 21 5.17 8.86 28.46
CA THR A 21 5.82 9.19 29.73
C THR A 21 4.77 9.53 30.80
N ALA A 22 3.78 10.36 30.46
CA ALA A 22 2.70 10.71 31.38
C ALA A 22 1.84 9.49 31.78
N LEU A 23 1.53 8.61 30.82
CA LEU A 23 0.77 7.38 31.08
C LEU A 23 1.51 6.39 31.99
N LEU A 24 2.84 6.36 31.92
CA LEU A 24 3.67 5.43 32.69
C LEU A 24 4.16 6.00 34.02
N SER A 25 4.01 7.31 34.24
CA SER A 25 4.43 7.99 35.47
C SER A 25 3.92 7.34 36.77
N PRO A 26 2.68 6.82 36.87
CA PRO A 26 2.20 6.14 38.08
C PRO A 26 2.90 4.82 38.43
N PHE A 27 3.73 4.29 37.53
CA PHE A 27 4.37 2.98 37.67
C PHE A 27 5.89 3.06 37.89
N ASP A 28 6.44 4.25 38.16
CA ASP A 28 7.88 4.49 38.32
C ASP A 28 8.71 3.94 37.15
N ALA A 29 8.16 4.06 35.93
CA ALA A 29 8.82 3.57 34.72
C ALA A 29 10.11 4.36 34.45
N PRO A 30 11.18 3.69 33.95
CA PRO A 30 12.41 4.36 33.56
C PRO A 30 12.22 5.21 32.30
N ASP A 31 13.23 6.03 31.99
CA ASP A 31 13.27 6.83 30.77
C ASP A 31 13.06 5.98 29.51
N LEU A 32 12.27 6.51 28.58
CA LEU A 32 11.92 5.81 27.36
C LEU A 32 13.10 5.76 26.39
N SER A 33 13.38 4.56 25.87
CA SER A 33 14.20 4.40 24.67
C SER A 33 13.34 4.60 23.43
N VAL A 34 13.65 5.61 22.62
CA VAL A 34 12.87 5.99 21.44
C VAL A 34 13.53 5.48 20.17
N PHE A 35 12.81 4.69 19.38
CA PHE A 35 13.27 4.13 18.11
C PHE A 35 12.43 4.73 16.96
N PRO A 36 12.88 5.83 16.33
CA PRO A 36 12.11 6.47 15.27
C PRO A 36 12.07 5.60 14.00
N SER A 37 10.92 5.56 13.34
CA SER A 37 10.83 5.01 11.99
C SER A 37 11.41 5.99 10.97
N GLN A 38 11.60 5.52 9.74
CA GLN A 38 11.72 6.46 8.62
C GLN A 38 10.37 7.20 8.45
N PRO A 39 10.37 8.49 8.09
CA PRO A 39 9.13 9.27 7.94
C PRO A 39 8.26 8.83 6.74
N THR A 40 8.88 8.23 5.73
CA THR A 40 8.22 7.68 4.53
C THR A 40 8.76 6.30 4.21
N HIS A 41 8.05 5.56 3.35
CA HIS A 41 8.47 4.24 2.86
C HIS A 41 8.74 3.18 3.94
N TYR A 42 8.12 3.34 5.11
CA TYR A 42 8.29 2.44 6.26
C TYR A 42 7.32 1.26 6.25
N ARG A 43 6.23 1.33 5.46
CA ARG A 43 5.17 0.32 5.47
C ARG A 43 5.37 -0.72 4.38
N MET A 44 5.48 -1.99 4.79
CA MET A 44 5.74 -3.13 3.90
C MET A 44 4.47 -3.84 3.43
N ARG A 45 3.29 -3.38 3.86
CA ARG A 45 1.98 -3.89 3.43
C ARG A 45 0.99 -2.75 3.24
N ALA A 46 0.28 -2.74 2.13
CA ALA A 46 -0.77 -1.78 1.85
C ALA A 46 -1.94 -2.44 1.12
N GLU A 47 -3.15 -2.00 1.43
CA GLU A 47 -4.39 -2.56 0.90
C GLU A 47 -5.23 -1.42 0.37
N PHE A 48 -5.74 -1.58 -0.84
CA PHE A 48 -6.51 -0.53 -1.50
C PHE A 48 -7.77 -1.13 -2.11
N ARG A 49 -8.89 -0.44 -1.89
CA ARG A 49 -10.08 -0.72 -2.70
C ARG A 49 -9.82 -0.21 -4.12
N VAL A 50 -10.48 -0.84 -5.08
CA VAL A 50 -10.38 -0.48 -6.49
C VAL A 50 -11.70 0.09 -6.93
N TRP A 51 -11.66 1.29 -7.53
CA TRP A 51 -12.83 1.95 -8.09
C TRP A 51 -12.82 1.85 -9.61
N HIS A 52 -14.01 1.63 -10.19
CA HIS A 52 -14.23 1.56 -11.62
C HIS A 52 -14.97 2.83 -12.05
N GLU A 53 -14.43 3.51 -13.06
CA GLU A 53 -15.07 4.67 -13.67
C GLU A 53 -15.13 4.47 -15.19
N GLY A 54 -16.22 3.86 -15.65
CA GLY A 54 -16.35 3.41 -17.04
C GLY A 54 -15.27 2.38 -17.38
N ASP A 55 -14.32 2.80 -18.22
CA ASP A 55 -13.16 2.00 -18.61
C ASP A 55 -11.89 2.27 -17.79
N ASP A 56 -11.91 3.25 -16.88
CA ASP A 56 -10.80 3.53 -15.98
C ASP A 56 -10.88 2.71 -14.68
N LEU A 57 -9.71 2.52 -14.06
CA LEU A 57 -9.48 1.75 -12.86
C LEU A 57 -8.39 2.40 -12.01
N PHE A 58 -8.71 2.72 -10.75
CA PHE A 58 -7.76 3.33 -9.82
C PHE A 58 -7.96 2.89 -8.37
N HIS A 59 -6.91 3.02 -7.56
CA HIS A 59 -6.96 2.76 -6.13
C HIS A 59 -7.70 3.86 -5.40
N ILE A 60 -8.47 3.49 -4.38
CA ILE A 60 -9.12 4.41 -3.47
C ILE A 60 -8.89 4.00 -2.01
N MET A 61 -8.95 4.99 -1.14
CA MET A 61 -9.03 4.83 0.31
C MET A 61 -10.20 5.67 0.84
N PHE A 62 -10.51 5.51 2.13
CA PHE A 62 -11.59 6.26 2.79
C PHE A 62 -11.02 7.20 3.84
N ASN A 63 -11.54 8.42 3.88
CA ASN A 63 -11.31 9.32 5.00
C ASN A 63 -11.88 8.68 6.27
N GLN A 64 -11.11 8.67 7.37
CA GLN A 64 -11.53 8.00 8.60
C GLN A 64 -12.71 8.72 9.29
N GLU A 65 -12.78 10.04 9.18
CA GLU A 65 -13.81 10.88 9.79
C GLU A 65 -15.05 10.97 8.90
N THR A 66 -14.89 11.39 7.63
CA THR A 66 -16.03 11.65 6.73
C THR A 66 -16.55 10.39 6.02
N LYS A 67 -15.77 9.30 6.01
CA LYS A 67 -16.02 8.08 5.21
C LYS A 67 -16.07 8.30 3.71
N GLU A 68 -15.69 9.48 3.23
CA GLU A 68 -15.62 9.77 1.80
C GLU A 68 -14.44 9.03 1.16
N LYS A 69 -14.67 8.48 -0.02
CA LYS A 69 -13.62 7.85 -0.82
C LYS A 69 -12.75 8.93 -1.48
N TYR A 70 -11.46 8.68 -1.58
CA TYR A 70 -10.53 9.51 -2.34
C TYR A 70 -9.60 8.63 -3.16
N ARG A 71 -9.21 9.15 -4.34
CA ARG A 71 -8.28 8.49 -5.27
C ARG A 71 -6.86 8.52 -4.71
N VAL A 72 -6.13 7.42 -4.90
CA VAL A 72 -4.74 7.27 -4.45
C VAL A 72 -3.88 6.83 -5.64
N ASP A 73 -3.16 7.77 -6.23
CA ASP A 73 -2.19 7.48 -7.30
C ASP A 73 -0.79 7.14 -6.76
N SER A 74 -0.47 7.60 -5.55
CA SER A 74 0.75 7.24 -4.83
C SER A 74 0.46 7.14 -3.33
N PHE A 75 1.24 6.32 -2.63
CA PHE A 75 1.10 6.11 -1.19
C PHE A 75 2.47 6.18 -0.51
N PRO A 76 3.00 7.39 -0.23
CA PRO A 76 4.32 7.60 0.35
C PRO A 76 4.65 6.80 1.62
N PRO A 77 3.69 6.45 2.51
CA PRO A 77 3.96 5.57 3.64
C PRO A 77 4.42 4.16 3.23
N ALA A 78 3.93 3.61 2.12
CA ALA A 78 4.36 2.30 1.63
C ALA A 78 5.75 2.37 1.00
N CYS A 79 6.48 1.26 1.04
CA CYS A 79 7.80 1.16 0.45
C CYS A 79 7.76 1.49 -1.06
N LYS A 80 8.93 1.81 -1.61
CA LYS A 80 9.07 2.20 -3.02
C LYS A 80 8.55 1.11 -3.97
N ALA A 81 8.91 -0.15 -3.71
CA ALA A 81 8.46 -1.28 -4.50
C ALA A 81 6.93 -1.37 -4.62
N ILE A 82 6.20 -1.09 -3.52
CA ILE A 82 4.72 -1.05 -3.56
C ILE A 82 4.22 0.12 -4.41
N ASN A 83 4.80 1.32 -4.28
CA ASN A 83 4.38 2.48 -5.08
C ASN A 83 4.62 2.25 -6.59
N ASP A 84 5.76 1.66 -6.94
CA ASP A 84 6.07 1.31 -8.32
C ASP A 84 5.11 0.23 -8.83
N ALA A 85 4.82 -0.79 -8.01
CA ALA A 85 3.87 -1.85 -8.34
C ALA A 85 2.44 -1.32 -8.54
N MET A 86 1.97 -0.39 -7.71
CA MET A 86 0.65 0.24 -7.86
C MET A 86 0.47 0.85 -9.26
N THR A 87 1.49 1.53 -9.76
CA THR A 87 1.46 2.20 -11.07
C THR A 87 1.51 1.19 -12.21
N LEU A 88 2.48 0.27 -12.18
CA LEU A 88 2.69 -0.72 -13.24
C LEU A 88 1.51 -1.70 -13.34
N LEU A 89 1.00 -2.17 -12.20
CA LEU A 89 -0.12 -3.10 -12.15
C LEU A 89 -1.37 -2.53 -12.80
N LEU A 90 -1.78 -1.30 -12.45
CA LEU A 90 -2.98 -0.70 -13.03
C LEU A 90 -2.84 -0.44 -14.53
N LYS A 91 -1.63 -0.11 -15.01
CA LYS A 91 -1.37 0.05 -16.45
C LYS A 91 -1.68 -1.23 -17.22
N GLU A 92 -1.29 -2.39 -16.69
CA GLU A 92 -1.51 -3.69 -17.33
C GLU A 92 -2.92 -4.25 -17.11
N VAL A 93 -3.53 -3.98 -15.95
CA VAL A 93 -4.88 -4.47 -15.62
C VAL A 93 -5.97 -3.69 -16.36
N ARG A 94 -5.86 -2.37 -16.53
CA ARG A 94 -6.89 -1.51 -17.15
C ARG A 94 -7.39 -2.03 -18.52
N PRO A 95 -6.52 -2.34 -19.50
CA PRO A 95 -6.96 -2.77 -20.83
C PRO A 95 -7.42 -4.24 -20.88
N ASN A 96 -7.16 -5.04 -19.83
CA ASN A 96 -7.45 -6.47 -19.82
C ASN A 96 -8.75 -6.76 -19.07
N GLU A 97 -9.84 -7.05 -19.80
CA GLU A 97 -11.16 -7.31 -19.17
C GLU A 97 -11.10 -8.49 -18.18
N ALA A 98 -10.35 -9.55 -18.46
CA ALA A 98 -10.26 -10.71 -17.58
C ALA A 98 -9.70 -10.30 -16.20
N LEU A 99 -8.67 -9.46 -16.17
CA LEU A 99 -8.05 -8.96 -14.95
C LEU A 99 -8.83 -7.81 -14.30
N ARG A 100 -9.49 -6.96 -15.09
CA ARG A 100 -10.21 -5.78 -14.59
C ARG A 100 -11.56 -6.16 -13.99
N LYS A 101 -12.33 -7.03 -14.66
CA LYS A 101 -13.74 -7.25 -14.37
C LYS A 101 -13.96 -7.77 -12.94
N LYS A 102 -14.76 -7.02 -12.17
CA LYS A 102 -15.12 -7.32 -10.77
C LYS A 102 -13.94 -7.33 -9.79
N LEU A 103 -12.77 -6.81 -10.17
CA LEU A 103 -11.67 -6.53 -9.24
C LEU A 103 -12.09 -5.41 -8.29
N PHE A 104 -12.08 -5.66 -6.98
CA PHE A 104 -12.57 -4.69 -6.00
C PHE A 104 -11.53 -4.28 -4.96
N GLN A 105 -10.44 -5.03 -4.82
CA GLN A 105 -9.37 -4.76 -3.88
C GLN A 105 -8.06 -5.34 -4.38
N ILE A 106 -6.96 -4.65 -4.09
CA ILE A 106 -5.61 -5.14 -4.32
C ILE A 106 -4.81 -5.00 -3.02
N ASP A 107 -4.19 -6.10 -2.60
CA ASP A 107 -3.31 -6.14 -1.45
C ASP A 107 -1.87 -6.29 -1.91
N TYR A 108 -0.99 -5.44 -1.40
CA TYR A 108 0.43 -5.48 -1.67
C TYR A 108 1.18 -5.85 -0.40
N LEU A 109 2.05 -6.84 -0.51
CA LEU A 109 2.99 -7.23 0.53
C LEU A 109 4.40 -7.23 -0.07
N SER A 110 5.33 -6.58 0.63
CA SER A 110 6.74 -6.54 0.25
C SER A 110 7.61 -7.04 1.40
N ALA A 111 8.73 -7.67 1.07
CA ALA A 111 9.80 -7.96 2.01
C ALA A 111 10.90 -6.89 1.95
N LEU A 112 11.77 -6.80 2.96
CA LEU A 112 12.92 -5.89 2.94
C LEU A 112 13.90 -6.20 1.80
N SER A 113 13.89 -7.43 1.28
CA SER A 113 14.62 -7.84 0.08
C SER A 113 14.06 -7.28 -1.23
N GLY A 114 12.89 -6.61 -1.19
CA GLY A 114 12.20 -6.10 -2.38
C GLY A 114 11.32 -7.12 -3.10
N GLU A 115 11.22 -8.36 -2.60
CA GLU A 115 10.24 -9.33 -3.12
C GLU A 115 8.81 -8.83 -2.88
N LEU A 116 7.91 -9.15 -3.82
CA LEU A 116 6.51 -8.72 -3.79
C LEU A 116 5.53 -9.90 -3.89
N VAL A 117 4.45 -9.82 -3.14
CA VAL A 117 3.25 -10.61 -3.32
C VAL A 117 2.08 -9.65 -3.50
N ILE A 118 1.37 -9.77 -4.62
CA ILE A 118 0.24 -8.93 -4.97
C ILE A 118 -1.01 -9.83 -5.02
N SER A 119 -2.00 -9.53 -4.20
CA SER A 119 -3.28 -10.25 -4.19
C SER A 119 -4.33 -9.46 -4.95
N LEU A 120 -4.97 -10.08 -5.95
CA LEU A 120 -6.04 -9.47 -6.74
C LEU A 120 -7.39 -10.06 -6.30
N LEU A 121 -8.24 -9.27 -5.63
CA LEU A 121 -9.48 -9.77 -5.03
C LEU A 121 -10.70 -9.44 -5.88
N TYR A 122 -11.52 -10.46 -6.17
CA TYR A 122 -12.62 -10.39 -7.12
C TYR A 122 -13.98 -10.76 -6.53
N HIS A 123 -15.05 -10.10 -7.02
CA HIS A 123 -16.44 -10.53 -6.81
C HIS A 123 -16.93 -11.39 -8.00
N ARG A 124 -16.12 -12.38 -8.40
CA ARG A 124 -16.46 -13.38 -9.42
C ARG A 124 -15.62 -14.63 -9.23
N GLN A 125 -16.05 -15.74 -9.82
CA GLN A 125 -15.20 -16.92 -10.01
C GLN A 125 -14.12 -16.62 -11.06
N LEU A 126 -12.93 -17.16 -10.84
CA LEU A 126 -11.78 -17.01 -11.74
C LEU A 126 -11.73 -18.22 -12.67
N ASP A 127 -11.55 -17.94 -13.95
CA ASP A 127 -11.57 -18.90 -15.05
C ASP A 127 -10.19 -19.01 -15.70
N GLU A 128 -10.05 -19.94 -16.65
CA GLU A 128 -8.78 -20.19 -17.37
C GLU A 128 -8.25 -18.92 -18.05
N LYS A 129 -9.14 -18.10 -18.63
CA LYS A 129 -8.78 -16.80 -19.23
C LYS A 129 -8.15 -15.84 -18.23
N TRP A 130 -8.65 -15.83 -16.98
CA TRP A 130 -8.04 -15.04 -15.92
C TRP A 130 -6.66 -15.58 -15.58
N GLN A 131 -6.52 -16.90 -15.47
CA GLN A 131 -5.24 -17.53 -15.12
C GLN A 131 -4.16 -17.24 -16.17
N GLU A 132 -4.50 -17.36 -17.46
CA GLU A 132 -3.60 -16.99 -18.56
C GLU A 132 -3.16 -15.53 -18.47
N ALA A 133 -4.13 -14.61 -18.30
CA ALA A 133 -3.85 -13.19 -18.16
C ALA A 133 -3.01 -12.87 -16.90
N ALA A 134 -3.22 -13.57 -15.79
CA ALA A 134 -2.47 -13.40 -14.55
C ALA A 134 -1.01 -13.88 -14.70
N ILE A 135 -0.78 -14.97 -15.45
CA ILE A 135 0.58 -15.46 -15.78
C ILE A 135 1.32 -14.42 -16.64
N GLU A 136 0.66 -13.87 -17.67
CA GLU A 136 1.24 -12.81 -18.50
C GLU A 136 1.54 -11.55 -17.70
N LEU A 137 0.61 -11.14 -16.82
CA LEU A 137 0.80 -10.00 -15.93
C LEU A 137 2.00 -10.21 -15.01
N LYS A 138 2.13 -11.39 -14.39
CA LYS A 138 3.28 -11.73 -13.55
C LYS A 138 4.58 -11.61 -14.33
N ALA A 139 4.65 -12.19 -15.53
CA ALA A 139 5.85 -12.13 -16.37
C ALA A 139 6.26 -10.69 -16.72
N LYS A 140 5.29 -9.82 -17.00
CA LYS A 140 5.56 -8.39 -17.24
C LYS A 140 6.11 -7.69 -16.00
N LEU A 141 5.57 -7.97 -14.82
CA LEU A 141 6.04 -7.37 -13.57
C LEU A 141 7.43 -7.90 -13.16
N GLU A 142 7.76 -9.16 -13.45
CA GLU A 142 9.10 -9.73 -13.20
C GLU A 142 10.22 -9.00 -13.97
N ALA A 143 9.91 -8.28 -15.04
CA ALA A 143 10.89 -7.41 -15.71
C ALA A 143 11.29 -6.16 -14.89
N HIS A 144 10.50 -5.82 -13.87
CA HIS A 144 10.68 -4.60 -13.06
C HIS A 144 11.04 -4.88 -11.60
N PHE A 145 10.76 -6.09 -11.10
CA PHE A 145 10.95 -6.45 -9.70
C PHE A 145 11.83 -7.70 -9.56
N THR A 146 12.65 -7.77 -8.51
CA THR A 146 13.51 -8.92 -8.22
C THR A 146 12.73 -10.24 -8.20
N LYS A 147 11.55 -10.22 -7.59
CA LYS A 147 10.62 -11.33 -7.55
C LYS A 147 9.23 -10.81 -7.25
N VAL A 148 8.24 -11.29 -8.01
CA VAL A 148 6.84 -10.94 -7.80
C VAL A 148 5.98 -12.18 -7.96
N ASN A 149 4.98 -12.31 -7.10
CA ASN A 149 3.93 -13.30 -7.24
C ASN A 149 2.56 -12.62 -7.28
N ILE A 150 1.64 -13.20 -8.04
CA ILE A 150 0.25 -12.75 -8.13
C ILE A 150 -0.63 -13.88 -7.60
N ILE A 151 -1.51 -13.54 -6.65
CA ILE A 151 -2.45 -14.47 -6.03
C ILE A 151 -3.88 -13.95 -6.08
#